data_AF-A0A1R0WFJ5-F1
#
_entry.id   AF-A0A1R0WFJ5-F1
#
_cell.length_a   1.000
_cell.length_b   1.000
_cell.length_c   1.000
_cell.angle_alpha   90.00
_cell.angle_beta   90.00
_cell.angle_gamma   90.00
#
_symmetry.space_group_name_H-M   'P 1'
#
loop_
_entity.id
_entity.type
_entity.pdbx_description
1 polymer ?
#
loop_
_entity_poly.entity_id
_entity_poly.type
_entity_poly.pdbx_seq_one_letter_code
_entity_poly.pdbx_strand_id
1 'polypeptide(L)'
;MVGKDKEELERESSSGWEKFLVIAVPIVFTAVLVTVLLIVLNGDFKKKAMAFLSQVPIVREWIPEDALDPELVKERKLEQQMESDQATIETLKADLEAAEKDLAEAEAQKTQQDDKVKQLEEEIKQLEQAKDSRAEDGEEQVDPYVQEIRDLAKMYGEMKPSKAAPIIQSMTKEEQVQLLSEMKSDERIGILEKMNPQSAAELTSALKEVTTSEVKAIAALQSKLAASQPAAETAQTNNSRNLDQNELTQTFSSMSAASGAELILEMNKISSDRAITILKTVDDAKRAELLDSMSGIDKEASAKILNRLMGGK
;
A
#
# COMPACT_ATOMS: atom_id res chain seq x y z
N MET A 1 28.59 -39.89 -70.71
CA MET A 1 29.65 -40.93 -70.73
C MET A 1 30.69 -40.52 -69.72
N VAL A 2 30.88 -41.32 -68.65
CA VAL A 2 32.11 -42.11 -68.43
C VAL A 2 33.31 -41.16 -68.24
N GLY A 3 33.91 -40.99 -67.06
CA GLY A 3 34.21 -41.96 -66.02
C GLY A 3 35.71 -42.22 -66.06
N LYS A 4 36.39 -42.01 -64.91
CA LYS A 4 37.83 -42.19 -64.63
C LYS A 4 38.68 -41.07 -65.26
N ASP A 5 39.46 -40.33 -64.49
CA ASP A 5 40.59 -40.85 -63.71
C ASP A 5 40.60 -40.38 -62.26
N LYS A 6 40.38 -41.33 -61.35
CA LYS A 6 40.84 -41.30 -59.96
C LYS A 6 42.10 -42.16 -59.94
N GLU A 7 43.25 -41.57 -59.65
CA GLU A 7 44.37 -42.10 -58.87
C GLU A 7 45.57 -41.18 -59.06
N GLU A 8 46.34 -40.98 -57.98
CA GLU A 8 47.51 -40.09 -57.86
C GLU A 8 47.12 -38.60 -57.68
N LEU A 9 47.13 -38.01 -56.47
CA LEU A 9 48.23 -37.94 -55.51
C LEU A 9 47.69 -37.76 -54.09
N GLU A 10 47.54 -38.87 -53.36
CA GLU A 10 47.63 -38.83 -51.90
C GLU A 10 49.11 -38.85 -51.52
N ARG A 11 49.65 -37.72 -51.03
CA ARG A 11 50.54 -37.64 -49.85
C ARG A 11 51.05 -36.22 -49.59
N GLU A 12 51.36 -36.02 -48.30
CA GLU A 12 52.00 -34.86 -47.63
C GLU A 12 50.99 -33.80 -47.17
N SER A 13 50.46 -33.88 -45.94
CA SER A 13 51.23 -33.72 -44.69
C SER A 13 50.56 -34.41 -43.49
N SER A 14 50.85 -35.69 -43.24
CA SER A 14 50.60 -36.33 -41.93
C SER A 14 51.88 -36.36 -41.10
N SER A 15 52.28 -35.15 -40.72
CA SER A 15 53.56 -34.86 -40.06
C SER A 15 53.49 -35.19 -38.56
N GLY A 16 53.96 -36.38 -38.19
CA GLY A 16 54.38 -36.76 -36.83
C GLY A 16 53.27 -37.05 -35.82
N TRP A 17 52.25 -36.20 -35.70
CA TRP A 17 51.24 -36.27 -34.62
C TRP A 17 50.27 -37.46 -34.75
N GLU A 18 49.86 -37.83 -35.96
CA GLU A 18 49.01 -39.01 -36.17
C GLU A 18 49.75 -40.32 -35.86
N LYS A 19 51.03 -40.42 -36.26
CA LYS A 19 51.87 -41.58 -35.94
C LYS A 19 52.20 -41.63 -34.44
N PHE A 20 52.38 -40.47 -33.79
CA PHE A 20 52.51 -40.37 -32.35
C PHE A 20 51.25 -40.84 -31.64
N LEU A 21 50.05 -40.44 -32.06
CA LEU A 21 48.80 -40.90 -31.45
C LEU A 21 48.58 -42.41 -31.62
N VAL A 22 48.83 -42.97 -32.80
CA VAL A 22 48.67 -44.42 -33.06
C VAL A 22 49.62 -45.26 -32.21
N ILE A 23 50.80 -44.74 -31.84
CA ILE A 23 51.77 -45.42 -30.97
C ILE A 23 51.52 -45.09 -29.48
N ALA A 24 51.14 -43.85 -29.15
CA ALA A 24 50.96 -43.39 -27.78
C ALA A 24 49.69 -43.96 -27.13
N VAL A 25 48.59 -44.09 -27.88
CA VAL A 25 47.32 -44.64 -27.35
C VAL A 25 47.50 -46.06 -26.76
N PRO A 26 48.11 -47.05 -27.46
CA PRO A 26 48.34 -48.36 -26.86
C PRO A 26 49.36 -48.32 -25.71
N ILE A 27 50.35 -47.43 -25.73
CA ILE A 27 51.31 -47.28 -24.62
C ILE A 27 50.65 -46.71 -23.36
N VAL A 28 49.80 -45.68 -23.49
CA VAL A 28 49.08 -45.10 -22.36
C VAL A 28 48.05 -46.10 -21.82
N PHE A 29 47.33 -46.79 -22.69
CA PHE A 29 46.37 -47.81 -22.28
C PHE A 29 47.03 -48.97 -21.52
N THR A 30 48.17 -49.45 -22.01
CA THR A 30 48.96 -50.48 -21.31
C THR A 30 49.53 -49.96 -20.00
N ALA A 31 50.03 -48.71 -19.94
CA ALA A 31 50.50 -48.09 -18.71
C ALA A 31 49.37 -48.00 -17.65
N VAL A 32 48.16 -47.62 -18.05
CA VAL A 32 46.99 -47.59 -17.16
C VAL A 32 46.66 -49.00 -16.64
N LEU A 33 46.60 -50.00 -17.52
CA LEU A 33 46.34 -51.39 -17.12
C LEU A 33 47.42 -51.93 -16.17
N VAL A 34 48.70 -51.64 -16.44
CA VAL A 34 49.82 -52.03 -15.57
C VAL A 34 49.73 -51.32 -14.23
N THR A 35 49.41 -50.03 -14.20
CA THR A 35 49.24 -49.28 -12.95
C THR A 35 48.07 -49.83 -12.13
N VAL A 36 46.93 -50.13 -12.74
CA VAL A 36 45.79 -50.74 -12.05
C VAL A 36 46.16 -52.13 -11.51
N LEU A 37 46.87 -52.94 -12.29
CA LEU A 37 47.35 -54.25 -11.87
C LEU A 37 48.32 -54.14 -10.68
N LEU A 38 49.25 -53.19 -10.70
CA LEU A 38 50.21 -52.95 -9.62
C LEU A 38 49.53 -52.45 -8.33
N ILE A 39 48.49 -51.62 -8.44
CA ILE A 39 47.69 -51.15 -7.29
C ILE A 39 46.96 -52.32 -6.62
N VAL A 40 46.43 -53.28 -7.41
CA VAL A 40 45.74 -54.46 -6.87
C VAL A 40 46.70 -55.45 -6.24
N LEU A 41 47.91 -55.59 -6.77
CA LEU A 41 48.92 -56.53 -6.28
C LEU A 41 49.70 -56.02 -5.06
N ASN A 42 49.83 -54.70 -4.88
CA ASN A 42 50.62 -54.14 -3.79
C ASN A 42 50.06 -52.78 -3.31
N GLY A 43 49.65 -52.72 -2.04
CA GLY A 43 49.06 -51.52 -1.40
C GLY A 43 50.01 -50.32 -1.31
N ASP A 44 51.32 -50.51 -1.39
CA ASP A 44 52.29 -49.39 -1.37
C ASP A 44 52.34 -48.62 -2.69
N PHE A 45 52.02 -49.27 -3.82
CA PHE A 45 51.92 -48.60 -5.12
C PHE A 45 50.66 -47.73 -5.23
N LYS A 46 49.57 -48.11 -4.54
CA LYS A 46 48.38 -47.26 -4.38
C LYS A 46 48.73 -45.92 -3.72
N LYS A 47 49.54 -45.96 -2.66
CA LYS A 47 50.00 -44.76 -1.93
C LYS A 47 50.90 -43.89 -2.78
N LYS A 48 51.86 -44.48 -3.51
CA LYS A 48 52.75 -43.73 -4.44
C LYS A 48 52.00 -43.17 -5.65
N ALA A 49 51.00 -43.87 -6.17
CA ALA A 49 50.14 -43.37 -7.24
C ALA A 49 49.33 -42.16 -6.76
N MET A 50 48.69 -42.23 -5.59
CA MET A 50 47.98 -41.10 -4.96
C MET A 50 48.89 -39.87 -4.78
N ALA A 51 50.12 -40.06 -4.29
CA ALA A 51 51.09 -38.97 -4.12
C ALA A 51 51.55 -38.34 -5.44
N PHE A 52 51.64 -39.12 -6.52
CA PHE A 52 51.98 -38.60 -7.84
C PHE A 52 50.80 -37.85 -8.48
N LEU A 53 49.56 -38.35 -8.33
CA LEU A 53 48.36 -37.65 -8.81
C LEU A 53 48.16 -36.29 -8.12
N SER A 54 48.47 -36.18 -6.83
CA SER A 54 48.31 -34.93 -6.08
C SER A 54 49.34 -33.85 -6.42
N GLN A 55 50.44 -34.20 -7.08
CA GLN A 55 51.52 -33.28 -7.48
C GLN A 55 51.29 -32.67 -8.87
N VAL A 56 50.30 -33.15 -9.63
CA VAL A 56 49.95 -32.58 -10.95
C VAL A 56 48.81 -31.56 -10.79
N PRO A 57 49.05 -30.26 -11.01
CA PRO A 57 48.07 -29.20 -10.74
C PRO A 57 46.74 -29.37 -11.49
N ILE A 58 46.80 -29.92 -12.71
CA ILE A 58 45.67 -30.06 -13.63
C ILE A 58 44.68 -31.15 -13.19
N VAL A 59 45.13 -32.15 -12.40
CA VAL A 59 44.31 -33.31 -12.03
C VAL A 59 43.54 -33.08 -10.72
N ARG A 60 43.90 -32.04 -9.94
CA ARG A 60 43.27 -31.73 -8.64
C ARG A 60 41.80 -31.35 -8.72
N GLU A 61 41.35 -30.80 -9.84
CA GLU A 61 39.96 -30.32 -10.01
C GLU A 61 38.95 -31.42 -10.40
N TRP A 62 39.43 -32.59 -10.83
CA TRP A 62 38.58 -33.67 -11.38
C TRP A 62 38.53 -34.91 -10.48
N ILE A 63 39.03 -34.81 -9.24
CA ILE A 63 39.05 -35.92 -8.28
C ILE A 63 37.72 -35.96 -7.51
N PRO A 64 36.99 -37.11 -7.53
CA PRO A 64 35.80 -37.31 -6.70
C PRO A 64 36.13 -37.18 -5.21
N GLU A 65 35.21 -36.56 -4.44
CA GLU A 65 35.40 -36.25 -3.01
C GLU A 65 35.73 -37.48 -2.15
N ASP A 66 35.33 -38.67 -2.56
CA ASP A 66 35.60 -39.94 -1.89
C ASP A 66 37.08 -40.40 -1.95
N ALA A 67 37.90 -39.75 -2.77
CA ALA A 67 39.33 -40.06 -2.94
C ALA A 67 40.27 -39.03 -2.29
N LEU A 68 39.75 -38.00 -1.62
CA LEU A 68 40.55 -37.02 -0.88
C LEU A 68 40.92 -37.50 0.52
N ASP A 69 42.07 -37.02 1.00
CA ASP A 69 42.54 -37.25 2.37
C ASP A 69 41.49 -36.72 3.39
N PRO A 70 41.03 -37.52 4.36
CA PRO A 70 39.99 -37.12 5.33
C PRO A 70 40.33 -35.84 6.12
N GLU A 71 41.60 -35.46 6.21
CA GLU A 71 42.04 -34.22 6.88
C GLU A 71 41.70 -32.96 6.07
N LEU A 72 41.94 -32.97 4.75
CA LEU A 72 41.62 -31.86 3.84
C LEU A 72 40.11 -31.64 3.66
N VAL A 73 39.32 -32.72 3.73
CA VAL A 73 37.85 -32.63 3.70
C VAL A 73 37.31 -31.98 4.97
N LYS A 74 37.97 -32.23 6.12
CA LYS A 74 37.59 -31.64 7.41
C LYS A 74 37.93 -30.15 7.47
N GLU A 75 39.10 -29.75 6.96
CA GLU A 75 39.49 -28.33 6.87
C GLU A 75 38.54 -27.53 5.96
N ARG A 76 38.20 -28.03 4.77
CA ARG A 76 37.26 -27.33 3.89
C ARG A 76 35.85 -27.22 4.44
N LYS A 77 35.37 -28.24 5.19
CA LYS A 77 34.08 -28.15 5.90
C LYS A 77 34.12 -27.13 7.04
N LEU A 78 35.25 -27.03 7.74
CA LEU A 78 35.41 -26.05 8.82
C LEU A 78 35.45 -24.63 8.26
N GLU A 79 36.17 -24.39 7.16
CA GLU A 79 36.19 -23.08 6.49
C GLU A 79 34.79 -22.68 5.97
N GLN A 80 34.07 -23.59 5.30
CA GLN A 80 32.70 -23.34 4.84
C GLN A 80 31.73 -23.06 6.00
N GLN A 81 31.90 -23.76 7.13
CA GLN A 81 31.09 -23.53 8.31
C GLN A 81 31.41 -22.17 8.94
N MET A 82 32.69 -21.77 8.99
CA MET A 82 33.09 -20.45 9.51
C MET A 82 32.60 -19.31 8.61
N GLU A 83 32.65 -19.46 7.28
CA GLU A 83 32.07 -18.48 6.36
C GLU A 83 30.54 -18.38 6.50
N SER A 84 29.85 -19.52 6.66
CA SER A 84 28.41 -19.57 6.89
C SER A 84 28.03 -18.93 8.24
N ASP A 85 28.78 -19.21 9.29
CA ASP A 85 28.55 -18.65 10.63
C ASP A 85 28.82 -17.14 10.63
N GLN A 86 29.87 -16.68 9.94
CA GLN A 86 30.19 -15.27 9.80
C GLN A 86 29.11 -14.50 9.01
N ALA A 87 28.63 -15.06 7.90
CA ALA A 87 27.52 -14.49 7.13
C ALA A 87 26.24 -14.43 7.97
N THR A 88 25.96 -15.47 8.76
CA THR A 88 24.78 -15.50 9.65
C THR A 88 24.88 -14.46 10.77
N ILE A 89 26.08 -14.24 11.32
CA ILE A 89 26.31 -13.19 12.32
C ILE A 89 26.10 -11.80 11.71
N GLU A 90 26.54 -11.59 10.47
CA GLU A 90 26.37 -10.31 9.77
C GLU A 90 24.88 -10.04 9.47
N THR A 91 24.14 -11.05 9.01
CA THR A 91 22.68 -10.92 8.81
C THR A 91 21.94 -10.71 10.12
N LEU A 92 22.30 -11.43 11.18
CA LEU A 92 21.67 -11.27 12.49
C LEU A 92 21.91 -9.88 13.07
N LYS A 93 23.10 -9.30 12.86
CA LYS A 93 23.39 -7.92 13.27
C LYS A 93 22.56 -6.91 12.48
N ALA A 94 22.44 -7.09 11.17
CA ALA A 94 21.61 -6.23 10.33
C ALA A 94 20.12 -6.31 10.72
N ASP A 95 19.62 -7.51 11.02
CA ASP A 95 18.25 -7.71 11.49
C ASP A 95 18.02 -7.07 12.87
N LEU A 96 19.01 -7.09 13.76
CA LEU A 96 18.95 -6.44 15.08
C LEU A 96 18.89 -4.92 14.95
N GLU A 97 19.75 -4.33 14.10
CA GLU A 97 19.74 -2.89 13.84
C GLU A 97 18.43 -2.44 13.17
N ALA A 98 17.88 -3.24 12.26
CA ALA A 98 16.58 -2.99 11.65
C ALA A 98 15.44 -3.06 12.69
N ALA A 99 15.44 -4.08 13.54
CA ALA A 99 14.44 -4.23 14.60
C ALA A 99 14.52 -3.11 15.65
N GLU A 100 15.71 -2.66 16.03
CA GLU A 100 15.90 -1.51 16.92
C GLU A 100 15.37 -0.21 16.30
N LYS A 101 15.60 -0.01 14.99
CA LYS A 101 15.08 1.15 14.26
C LYS A 101 13.55 1.13 14.17
N ASP A 102 12.96 -0.01 13.84
CA ASP A 102 11.51 -0.17 13.77
C ASP A 102 10.86 0.06 15.13
N LEU A 103 11.50 -0.39 16.21
CA LEU A 103 11.02 -0.18 17.59
C LEU A 103 11.09 1.31 17.98
N ALA A 104 12.17 2.02 17.62
CA ALA A 104 12.28 3.46 17.83
C ALA A 104 11.23 4.26 17.03
N GLU A 105 10.96 3.87 15.78
CA GLU A 105 9.91 4.50 14.96
C GLU A 105 8.51 4.23 15.54
N ALA A 106 8.24 3.00 16.00
CA ALA A 106 6.98 2.65 16.65
C ALA A 106 6.77 3.41 17.97
N GLU A 107 7.81 3.58 18.79
CA GLU A 107 7.74 4.37 20.02
C GLU A 107 7.49 5.87 19.73
N ALA A 108 8.13 6.41 18.69
CA ALA A 108 7.88 7.78 18.24
C ALA A 108 6.44 7.98 17.74
N GLN A 109 5.92 7.05 16.95
CA GLN A 109 4.53 7.07 16.49
C GLN A 109 3.53 6.93 17.63
N LYS A 110 3.81 6.06 18.61
CA LYS A 110 2.97 5.91 19.81
C LYS A 110 2.93 7.20 20.63
N THR A 111 4.07 7.86 20.80
CA THR A 111 4.14 9.15 21.51
C THR A 111 3.33 10.22 20.77
N GLN A 112 3.44 10.30 19.44
CA GLN A 112 2.63 11.23 18.64
C GLN A 112 1.12 10.91 18.70
N GLN A 113 0.75 9.63 18.75
CA GLN A 113 -0.65 9.24 18.90
C GLN A 113 -1.18 9.59 20.29
N ASP A 114 -0.42 9.34 21.36
CA ASP A 114 -0.79 9.72 22.73
C ASP A 114 -0.97 11.26 22.85
N ASP A 115 -0.10 12.05 22.22
CA ASP A 115 -0.23 13.51 22.21
C ASP A 115 -1.47 13.98 21.43
N LYS A 116 -1.77 13.34 20.29
CA LYS A 116 -3.01 13.61 19.54
C LYS A 116 -4.25 13.23 20.33
N VAL A 117 -4.23 12.09 21.02
CA VAL A 117 -5.35 11.65 21.88
C VAL A 117 -5.57 12.68 22.98
N LYS A 118 -4.53 13.15 23.67
CA LYS A 118 -4.66 14.20 24.68
C LYS A 118 -5.20 15.52 24.11
N GLN A 119 -4.75 15.91 22.92
CA GLN A 119 -5.28 17.11 22.26
C GLN A 119 -6.76 16.97 21.91
N LEU A 120 -7.16 15.82 21.36
CA LEU A 120 -8.56 15.53 21.04
C LEU A 120 -9.43 15.45 22.29
N GLU A 121 -8.93 14.86 23.39
CA GLU A 121 -9.63 14.85 24.67
C GLU A 121 -9.84 16.26 25.23
N GLU A 122 -8.83 17.13 25.15
CA GLU A 122 -8.95 18.53 25.58
C GLU A 122 -9.90 19.31 24.67
N GLU A 123 -9.89 19.07 23.35
CA GLU A 123 -10.81 19.70 22.41
C GLU A 123 -12.26 19.23 22.62
N ILE A 124 -12.47 17.94 22.87
CA ILE A 124 -13.78 17.40 23.25
C ILE A 124 -14.25 18.07 24.54
N LYS A 125 -13.39 18.17 25.56
CA LYS A 125 -13.74 18.82 26.82
C LYS A 125 -14.05 20.31 26.63
N GLN A 126 -13.32 21.01 25.77
CA GLN A 126 -13.61 22.41 25.43
C GLN A 126 -14.93 22.55 24.65
N LEU A 127 -15.22 21.64 23.73
CA LEU A 127 -16.47 21.62 22.99
C LEU A 127 -17.66 21.26 23.89
N GLU A 128 -17.48 20.33 24.83
CA GLU A 128 -18.49 20.00 25.85
C GLU A 128 -18.72 21.19 26.77
N GLN A 129 -17.66 21.85 27.26
CA GLN A 129 -17.79 23.08 28.04
C GLN A 129 -18.44 24.21 27.25
N ALA A 130 -18.08 24.41 25.98
CA ALA A 130 -18.72 25.41 25.13
C ALA A 130 -20.19 25.06 24.83
N LYS A 131 -20.54 23.78 24.75
CA LYS A 131 -21.92 23.32 24.57
C LYS A 131 -22.72 23.49 25.86
N ASP A 132 -22.14 23.21 27.02
CA ASP A 132 -22.77 23.42 28.33
C ASP A 132 -22.91 24.91 28.62
N SER A 133 -21.89 25.73 28.35
CA SER A 133 -21.99 27.19 28.41
C SER A 133 -23.00 27.75 27.41
N ARG A 134 -23.18 27.13 26.23
CA ARG A 134 -24.22 27.54 25.26
C ARG A 134 -25.62 27.01 25.62
N ALA A 135 -25.70 25.96 26.44
CA ALA A 135 -26.94 25.47 27.02
C ALA A 135 -27.36 26.29 28.26
N GLU A 136 -26.39 26.81 29.02
CA GLU A 136 -26.59 27.77 30.11
C GLU A 136 -26.83 29.20 29.59
N ASP A 137 -26.15 29.66 28.53
CA ASP A 137 -26.41 30.93 27.82
C ASP A 137 -27.71 30.89 26.98
N GLY A 138 -28.40 29.74 26.94
CA GLY A 138 -29.77 29.63 26.43
C GLY A 138 -30.79 30.44 27.23
N GLU A 139 -30.41 30.99 28.39
CA GLU A 139 -31.24 31.87 29.21
C GLU A 139 -30.79 33.35 29.31
N GLU A 140 -29.61 33.75 28.81
CA GLU A 140 -29.14 35.15 29.00
C GLU A 140 -28.53 35.78 27.73
N GLN A 141 -29.42 36.17 26.82
CA GLN A 141 -29.38 37.32 25.87
C GLN A 141 -30.07 36.96 24.55
N VAL A 142 -31.33 36.54 24.65
CA VAL A 142 -32.22 36.62 23.49
C VAL A 142 -32.71 38.06 23.43
N ASP A 143 -32.44 38.76 22.32
CA ASP A 143 -33.05 40.06 22.02
C ASP A 143 -34.54 39.99 22.39
N PRO A 144 -35.10 40.92 23.19
CA PRO A 144 -36.51 40.90 23.59
C PRO A 144 -37.47 40.66 22.41
N TYR A 145 -37.07 41.14 21.22
CA TYR A 145 -37.79 40.94 19.98
C TYR A 145 -37.86 39.47 19.52
N VAL A 146 -36.77 38.71 19.65
CA VAL A 146 -36.70 37.30 19.26
C VAL A 146 -37.49 36.42 20.23
N GLN A 147 -37.50 36.74 21.53
CA GLN A 147 -38.38 36.07 22.49
C GLN A 147 -39.87 36.27 22.15
N GLU A 148 -40.26 37.51 21.83
CA GLU A 148 -41.64 37.83 21.44
C GLU A 148 -42.06 37.07 20.18
N ILE A 149 -41.19 36.95 19.18
CA ILE A 149 -41.46 36.18 17.96
C ILE A 149 -41.59 34.69 18.27
N ARG A 150 -40.76 34.15 19.16
CA ARG A 150 -40.80 32.73 19.55
C ARG A 150 -42.08 32.40 20.33
N ASP A 151 -42.52 33.30 21.19
CA ASP A 151 -43.78 33.16 21.91
C ASP A 151 -44.98 33.26 20.96
N LEU A 152 -44.96 34.17 20.00
CA LEU A 152 -45.94 34.24 18.93
C LEU A 152 -45.96 32.95 18.10
N ALA A 153 -44.78 32.44 17.70
CA ALA A 153 -44.64 31.22 16.91
C ALA A 153 -45.28 30.03 17.64
N LYS A 154 -45.03 29.92 18.96
CA LYS A 154 -45.65 28.90 19.81
C LYS A 154 -47.17 29.07 19.89
N MET A 155 -47.66 30.28 20.13
CA MET A 155 -49.10 30.56 20.19
C MET A 155 -49.81 30.19 18.88
N TYR A 156 -49.22 30.55 17.73
CA TYR A 156 -49.78 30.22 16.43
C TYR A 156 -49.63 28.73 16.06
N GLY A 157 -48.58 28.05 16.53
CA GLY A 157 -48.36 26.62 16.35
C GLY A 157 -49.30 25.73 17.18
N GLU A 158 -49.71 26.18 18.37
CA GLU A 158 -50.70 25.50 19.20
C GLU A 158 -52.13 25.67 18.67
N MET A 159 -52.38 26.65 17.78
CA MET A 159 -53.67 26.82 17.13
C MET A 159 -53.89 25.82 15.99
N LYS A 160 -55.17 25.52 15.72
CA LYS A 160 -55.54 24.66 14.58
C LYS A 160 -55.00 25.28 13.28
N PRO A 161 -54.29 24.54 12.41
CA PRO A 161 -53.65 25.13 11.24
C PRO A 161 -54.60 25.89 10.30
N SER A 162 -55.84 25.42 10.15
CA SER A 162 -56.88 26.11 9.36
C SER A 162 -57.33 27.46 9.92
N LYS A 163 -57.01 27.76 11.18
CA LYS A 163 -57.30 29.04 11.84
C LYS A 163 -56.06 29.93 11.89
N ALA A 164 -54.88 29.35 12.09
CA ALA A 164 -53.62 30.08 12.09
C ALA A 164 -53.22 30.57 10.68
N ALA A 165 -53.38 29.72 9.65
CA ALA A 165 -52.93 30.04 8.30
C ALA A 165 -53.52 31.35 7.73
N PRO A 166 -54.83 31.64 7.80
CA PRO A 166 -55.37 32.92 7.32
C PRO A 166 -54.86 34.15 8.10
N ILE A 167 -54.56 33.98 9.39
CA ILE A 167 -54.04 35.07 10.22
C ILE A 167 -52.61 35.40 9.80
N ILE A 168 -51.77 34.37 9.67
CA ILE A 168 -50.37 34.51 9.24
C ILE A 168 -50.31 35.08 7.82
N GLN A 169 -51.18 34.63 6.90
CA GLN A 169 -51.26 35.17 5.54
C GLN A 169 -51.59 36.66 5.47
N SER A 170 -52.19 37.22 6.52
CA SER A 170 -52.54 38.64 6.58
C SER A 170 -51.41 39.51 7.11
N MET A 171 -50.29 38.92 7.56
CA MET A 171 -49.09 39.64 8.03
C MET A 171 -48.19 40.04 6.86
N THR A 172 -47.12 40.81 7.10
CA THR A 172 -46.11 41.08 6.07
C THR A 172 -45.28 39.85 5.77
N LYS A 173 -44.64 39.79 4.59
CA LYS A 173 -43.86 38.62 4.16
C LYS A 173 -42.68 38.37 5.11
N GLU A 174 -42.06 39.42 5.59
CA GLU A 174 -40.94 39.41 6.52
C GLU A 174 -41.36 38.81 7.87
N GLU A 175 -42.49 39.27 8.44
CA GLU A 175 -43.04 38.74 9.68
C GLU A 175 -43.46 37.27 9.55
N GLN A 176 -44.02 36.87 8.40
CA GLN A 176 -44.38 35.48 8.14
C GLN A 176 -43.16 34.56 8.14
N VAL A 177 -42.07 34.97 7.47
CA VAL A 177 -40.84 34.18 7.41
C VAL A 177 -40.20 34.06 8.78
N GLN A 178 -40.16 35.16 9.53
CA GLN A 178 -39.55 35.20 10.86
C GLN A 178 -40.36 34.41 11.91
N LEU A 179 -41.69 34.47 11.82
CA LEU A 179 -42.55 33.64 12.66
C LEU A 179 -42.40 32.15 12.32
N LEU A 180 -42.41 31.80 11.03
CA LEU A 180 -42.31 30.42 10.57
C LEU A 180 -40.91 29.83 10.81
N SER A 181 -39.82 30.62 10.84
CA SER A 181 -38.48 30.13 11.17
C SER A 181 -38.37 29.66 12.61
N GLU A 182 -39.07 30.32 13.54
CA GLU A 182 -39.09 29.97 14.97
C GLU A 182 -40.13 28.88 15.32
N MET A 183 -41.01 28.53 14.38
CA MET A 183 -41.98 27.43 14.58
C MET A 183 -41.35 26.05 14.47
N LYS A 184 -41.94 25.06 15.17
CA LYS A 184 -41.57 23.65 14.98
C LYS A 184 -41.97 23.17 13.58
N SER A 185 -41.21 22.20 13.07
CA SER A 185 -41.39 21.72 11.69
C SER A 185 -42.80 21.20 11.40
N ASP A 186 -43.38 20.41 12.31
CA ASP A 186 -44.70 19.81 12.11
C ASP A 186 -45.82 20.85 12.10
N GLU A 187 -45.74 21.82 13.01
CA GLU A 187 -46.70 22.94 13.11
C GLU A 187 -46.61 23.84 11.86
N ARG A 188 -45.38 24.15 11.42
CA ARG A 188 -45.12 24.91 10.19
C ARG A 188 -45.66 24.22 8.94
N ILE A 189 -45.43 22.91 8.80
CA ILE A 189 -45.95 22.12 7.67
C ILE A 189 -47.48 22.19 7.64
N GLY A 190 -48.13 21.94 8.79
CA GLY A 190 -49.59 22.00 8.88
C GLY A 190 -50.16 23.36 8.50
N ILE A 191 -49.48 24.45 8.84
CA ILE A 191 -49.89 25.81 8.47
C ILE A 191 -49.70 26.06 6.97
N LEU A 192 -48.54 25.72 6.41
CA LEU A 192 -48.25 25.88 4.98
C LEU A 192 -49.25 25.09 4.11
N GLU A 193 -49.69 23.92 4.57
CA GLU A 193 -50.73 23.13 3.89
C GLU A 193 -52.11 23.80 3.85
N LYS A 194 -52.41 24.69 4.79
CA LYS A 194 -53.68 25.42 4.88
C LYS A 194 -53.60 26.84 4.31
N MET A 195 -52.43 27.24 3.82
CA MET A 195 -52.23 28.48 3.09
C MET A 195 -52.61 28.33 1.61
N ASN A 196 -52.57 29.45 0.90
CA ASN A 196 -52.71 29.47 -0.54
C ASN A 196 -51.40 28.93 -1.17
N PRO A 197 -51.45 28.21 -2.31
CA PRO A 197 -50.27 27.59 -2.90
C PRO A 197 -49.16 28.57 -3.28
N GLN A 198 -49.52 29.78 -3.72
CA GLN A 198 -48.57 30.80 -4.17
C GLN A 198 -47.73 31.35 -3.00
N SER A 199 -48.39 31.75 -1.91
CA SER A 199 -47.77 32.22 -0.68
C SER A 199 -46.93 31.13 -0.02
N ALA A 200 -47.40 29.88 0.02
CA ALA A 200 -46.62 28.78 0.57
C ALA A 200 -45.30 28.56 -0.19
N ALA A 201 -45.32 28.63 -1.52
CA ALA A 201 -44.12 28.51 -2.36
C ALA A 201 -43.14 29.67 -2.12
N GLU A 202 -43.65 30.90 -2.01
CA GLU A 202 -42.85 32.09 -1.74
C GLU A 202 -42.21 32.07 -0.35
N LEU A 203 -42.96 31.69 0.69
CA LEU A 203 -42.46 31.58 2.06
C LEU A 203 -41.43 30.45 2.20
N THR A 204 -41.66 29.31 1.55
CA THR A 204 -40.69 28.21 1.55
C THR A 204 -39.38 28.62 0.89
N SER A 205 -39.45 29.41 -0.19
CA SER A 205 -38.26 29.95 -0.85
C SER A 205 -37.50 30.94 0.06
N ALA A 206 -38.23 31.84 0.73
CA ALA A 206 -37.63 32.80 1.67
C ALA A 206 -37.03 32.12 2.92
N LEU A 207 -37.68 31.09 3.47
CA LEU A 207 -37.16 30.29 4.59
C LEU A 207 -35.86 29.56 4.22
N LYS A 208 -35.76 29.07 2.99
CA LYS A 208 -34.51 28.48 2.47
C LYS A 208 -33.38 29.51 2.44
N GLU A 209 -33.66 30.75 2.07
CA GLU A 209 -32.65 31.81 2.04
C GLU A 209 -32.16 32.21 3.44
N VAL A 210 -33.06 32.31 4.43
CA VAL A 210 -32.73 32.60 5.84
C VAL A 210 -31.91 31.46 6.45
N THR A 211 -32.37 30.21 6.33
CA THR A 211 -31.60 29.04 6.82
C THR A 211 -30.26 28.86 6.11
N THR A 212 -30.18 29.20 4.82
CA THR A 212 -28.89 29.22 4.10
C THR A 212 -27.96 30.32 4.61
N SER A 213 -28.50 31.47 5.04
CA SER A 213 -27.68 32.54 5.63
C SER A 213 -27.14 32.18 7.01
N GLU A 214 -27.91 31.45 7.83
CA GLU A 214 -27.46 30.89 9.11
C GLU A 214 -26.47 29.75 8.92
N VAL A 215 -26.70 28.84 7.95
CA VAL A 215 -25.75 27.79 7.57
C VAL A 215 -24.47 28.40 6.99
N LYS A 216 -24.55 29.50 6.22
CA LYS A 216 -23.39 30.27 5.79
C LYS A 216 -22.69 30.98 6.94
N ALA A 217 -23.42 31.45 7.95
CA ALA A 217 -22.85 32.03 9.16
C ALA A 217 -22.14 30.96 10.00
N ILE A 218 -22.68 29.74 10.09
CA ILE A 218 -22.04 28.58 10.71
C ILE A 218 -20.79 28.18 9.91
N ALA A 219 -20.86 28.13 8.58
CA ALA A 219 -19.70 27.87 7.73
C ALA A 219 -18.63 28.97 7.83
N ALA A 220 -19.04 30.24 7.95
CA ALA A 220 -18.13 31.35 8.18
C ALA A 220 -17.49 31.31 9.56
N LEU A 221 -18.24 30.89 10.60
CA LEU A 221 -17.73 30.66 11.96
C LEU A 221 -16.78 29.46 12.00
N GLN A 222 -17.07 28.37 11.28
CA GLN A 222 -16.15 27.24 11.11
C GLN A 222 -14.88 27.65 10.35
N SER A 223 -14.98 28.53 9.35
CA SER A 223 -13.81 29.10 8.68
C SER A 223 -13.01 30.03 9.59
N LYS A 224 -13.67 30.75 10.51
CA LYS A 224 -13.01 31.56 11.55
C LYS A 224 -12.36 30.69 12.64
N LEU A 225 -12.93 29.52 12.94
CA LEU A 225 -12.33 28.54 13.83
C LEU A 225 -11.09 27.91 13.17
N ALA A 226 -11.18 27.57 11.88
CA ALA A 226 -10.03 27.15 11.07
C ALA A 226 -8.97 28.25 10.92
N ALA A 227 -9.38 29.53 10.90
CA ALA A 227 -8.47 30.67 10.91
C ALA A 227 -7.91 31.04 12.30
N SER A 228 -8.42 30.41 13.37
CA SER A 228 -7.94 30.58 14.76
C SER A 228 -7.01 29.42 15.19
N GLN A 229 -6.82 28.41 14.33
CA GLN A 229 -5.62 27.59 14.39
C GLN A 229 -4.42 28.46 14.00
N PRO A 230 -3.33 28.48 14.79
CA PRO A 230 -2.14 29.20 14.38
C PRO A 230 -1.61 28.55 13.10
N ALA A 231 -1.60 29.35 12.04
CA ALA A 231 -1.05 29.01 10.74
C ALA A 231 0.38 28.48 10.87
N ALA A 232 0.62 27.28 10.35
CA ALA A 232 1.85 26.99 9.65
C ALA A 232 1.61 27.26 8.15
N GLU A 233 1.84 28.51 7.79
CA GLU A 233 2.44 28.96 6.53
C GLU A 233 1.67 28.80 5.21
N THR A 234 1.16 29.94 4.77
CA THR A 234 1.11 30.33 3.36
C THR A 234 2.55 30.37 2.81
N ALA A 235 3.00 29.30 2.16
CA ALA A 235 4.16 29.32 1.30
C ALA A 235 3.82 28.62 -0.02
N GLN A 236 3.98 29.35 -1.11
CA GLN A 236 4.04 28.78 -2.45
C GLN A 236 5.11 27.68 -2.44
N THR A 237 4.70 26.42 -2.51
CA THR A 237 5.60 25.31 -2.85
C THR A 237 4.97 24.48 -3.96
N ASN A 238 5.71 24.41 -5.04
CA ASN A 238 5.42 23.64 -6.22
C ASN A 238 5.31 22.14 -5.88
N ASN A 239 4.33 21.47 -6.49
CA ASN A 239 4.32 20.04 -6.82
C ASN A 239 4.95 19.08 -5.81
N SER A 240 4.12 18.58 -4.88
CA SER A 240 4.10 17.17 -4.49
C SER A 240 2.72 16.83 -3.94
N ARG A 241 1.69 16.90 -4.80
CA ARG A 241 0.38 16.30 -4.54
C ARG A 241 0.58 14.78 -4.52
N ASN A 242 0.92 14.22 -3.36
CA ASN A 242 0.64 12.81 -3.13
C ASN A 242 -0.88 12.69 -3.03
N LEU A 243 -1.47 11.81 -3.86
CA LEU A 243 -2.90 11.51 -3.80
C LEU A 243 -3.23 10.98 -2.41
N ASP A 244 -4.25 11.56 -1.77
CA ASP A 244 -4.74 11.08 -0.48
C ASP A 244 -5.39 9.69 -0.64
N GLN A 245 -5.42 8.91 0.44
CA GLN A 245 -6.04 7.58 0.48
C GLN A 245 -7.49 7.61 -0.03
N ASN A 246 -8.25 8.65 0.30
CA ASN A 246 -9.63 8.80 -0.15
C ASN A 246 -9.74 9.09 -1.65
N GLU A 247 -8.81 9.89 -2.19
CA GLU A 247 -8.74 10.21 -3.62
C GLU A 247 -8.37 8.97 -4.44
N LEU A 248 -7.48 8.13 -3.92
CA LEU A 248 -7.13 6.84 -4.52
C LEU A 248 -8.35 5.91 -4.57
N THR A 249 -9.05 5.72 -3.46
CA THR A 249 -10.25 4.90 -3.43
C THR A 249 -11.30 5.43 -4.40
N GLN A 250 -11.58 6.72 -4.43
CA GLN A 250 -12.54 7.31 -5.37
C GLN A 250 -12.12 7.11 -6.84
N THR A 251 -10.83 7.22 -7.14
CA THR A 251 -10.31 7.03 -8.51
C THR A 251 -10.47 5.59 -8.96
N PHE A 252 -10.07 4.61 -8.15
CA PHE A 252 -10.16 3.19 -8.52
C PHE A 252 -11.60 2.64 -8.44
N SER A 253 -12.46 3.18 -7.57
CA SER A 253 -13.87 2.80 -7.52
C SER A 253 -14.67 3.35 -8.70
N SER A 254 -14.29 4.50 -9.26
CA SER A 254 -14.94 5.10 -10.44
C SER A 254 -14.41 4.59 -11.79
N MET A 255 -13.25 3.93 -11.79
CA MET A 255 -12.63 3.36 -12.98
C MET A 255 -13.13 1.93 -13.25
N SER A 256 -13.01 1.47 -14.51
CA SER A 256 -13.30 0.09 -14.88
C SER A 256 -12.26 -0.89 -14.28
N ALA A 257 -12.69 -2.11 -13.97
CA ALA A 257 -11.79 -3.13 -13.41
C ALA A 257 -10.64 -3.50 -14.35
N ALA A 258 -10.90 -3.54 -15.67
CA ALA A 258 -9.88 -3.81 -16.68
C ALA A 258 -8.80 -2.72 -16.72
N SER A 259 -9.20 -1.44 -16.80
CA SER A 259 -8.25 -0.33 -16.84
C SER A 259 -7.49 -0.18 -15.51
N GLY A 260 -8.16 -0.41 -14.38
CA GLY A 260 -7.51 -0.41 -13.07
C GLY A 260 -6.51 -1.54 -12.92
N ALA A 261 -6.84 -2.74 -13.40
CA ALA A 261 -5.94 -3.88 -13.39
C ALA A 261 -4.66 -3.64 -14.20
N GLU A 262 -4.78 -3.11 -15.42
CA GLU A 262 -3.61 -2.74 -16.24
C GLU A 262 -2.72 -1.72 -15.52
N LEU A 263 -3.33 -0.66 -14.96
CA LEU A 263 -2.59 0.38 -14.26
C LEU A 263 -1.89 -0.14 -13.01
N ILE A 264 -2.54 -1.02 -12.24
CA ILE A 264 -1.96 -1.64 -11.04
C ILE A 264 -0.81 -2.58 -11.42
N LEU A 265 -0.93 -3.34 -12.51
CA LEU A 265 0.15 -4.22 -12.99
C LEU A 265 1.36 -3.43 -13.47
N GLU A 266 1.16 -2.35 -14.23
CA GLU A 266 2.24 -1.44 -14.65
C GLU A 266 2.86 -0.74 -13.43
N MET A 267 2.03 -0.31 -12.48
CA MET A 267 2.53 0.31 -11.24
C MET A 267 3.35 -0.69 -10.41
N ASN A 268 2.94 -1.96 -10.33
CA ASN A 268 3.67 -3.00 -9.59
C ASN A 268 5.08 -3.26 -10.16
N LYS A 269 5.30 -3.05 -11.47
CA LYS A 269 6.62 -3.12 -12.10
C LYS A 269 7.53 -1.97 -11.65
N ILE A 270 6.95 -0.80 -11.36
CA ILE A 270 7.68 0.40 -10.91
C ILE A 270 7.88 0.36 -9.39
N SER A 271 6.81 0.08 -8.64
CA SER A 271 6.77 0.02 -7.19
C SER A 271 5.68 -0.96 -6.75
N SER A 272 6.12 -2.10 -6.21
CA SER A 272 5.20 -3.10 -5.69
C SER A 272 4.38 -2.56 -4.50
N ASP A 273 4.97 -1.74 -3.64
CA ASP A 273 4.27 -1.18 -2.47
C ASP A 273 3.09 -0.31 -2.86
N ARG A 274 3.21 0.49 -3.93
CA ARG A 274 2.10 1.34 -4.40
C ARG A 274 0.92 0.51 -4.91
N ALA A 275 1.20 -0.58 -5.63
CA ALA A 275 0.16 -1.50 -6.08
C ALA A 275 -0.57 -2.15 -4.90
N ILE A 276 0.18 -2.55 -3.86
CA ILE A 276 -0.40 -3.11 -2.64
C ILE A 276 -1.22 -2.07 -1.88
N THR A 277 -0.71 -0.84 -1.74
CA THR A 277 -1.44 0.26 -1.11
C THR A 277 -2.78 0.47 -1.80
N ILE A 278 -2.80 0.65 -3.13
CA ILE A 278 -4.03 0.81 -3.93
C ILE A 278 -5.03 -0.31 -3.64
N LEU A 279 -4.59 -1.57 -3.66
CA LEU A 279 -5.47 -2.70 -3.40
C LEU A 279 -6.00 -2.73 -1.94
N LYS A 280 -5.22 -2.25 -0.97
CA LYS A 280 -5.68 -2.08 0.42
C LYS A 280 -6.63 -0.89 0.61
N THR A 281 -6.59 0.12 -0.25
CA THR A 281 -7.45 1.32 -0.13
C THR A 281 -8.87 1.07 -0.62
N VAL A 282 -9.03 0.25 -1.65
CA VAL A 282 -10.33 -0.05 -2.27
C VAL A 282 -11.13 -1.05 -1.44
N ASP A 283 -12.45 -1.02 -1.61
CA ASP A 283 -13.36 -1.96 -0.95
C ASP A 283 -13.15 -3.40 -1.44
N ASP A 284 -13.63 -4.36 -0.65
CA ASP A 284 -13.44 -5.79 -0.88
C ASP A 284 -14.00 -6.26 -2.24
N ALA A 285 -15.14 -5.72 -2.66
CA ALA A 285 -15.78 -6.09 -3.91
C ALA A 285 -14.97 -5.56 -5.11
N LYS A 286 -14.59 -4.28 -5.09
CA LYS A 286 -13.75 -3.69 -6.14
C LYS A 286 -12.37 -4.34 -6.18
N ARG A 287 -11.78 -4.69 -5.04
CA ARG A 287 -10.51 -5.43 -4.98
C ARG A 287 -10.63 -6.80 -5.67
N ALA A 288 -11.71 -7.53 -5.44
CA ALA A 288 -11.94 -8.83 -6.09
C ALA A 288 -12.07 -8.67 -7.62
N GLU A 289 -12.83 -7.67 -8.08
CA GLU A 289 -12.96 -7.37 -9.52
C GLU A 289 -11.63 -6.99 -10.17
N LEU A 290 -10.82 -6.18 -9.48
CA LEU A 290 -9.48 -5.79 -9.95
C LEU A 290 -8.55 -7.00 -10.01
N LEU A 291 -8.49 -7.82 -8.95
CA LEU A 291 -7.65 -9.02 -8.92
C LEU A 291 -8.05 -10.05 -9.98
N ASP A 292 -9.35 -10.23 -10.24
CA ASP A 292 -9.86 -11.09 -11.30
C ASP A 292 -9.42 -10.59 -12.69
N SER A 293 -9.60 -9.28 -12.94
CA SER A 293 -9.16 -8.63 -14.18
C SER A 293 -7.65 -8.70 -14.35
N MET A 294 -6.87 -8.52 -13.28
CA MET A 294 -5.41 -8.64 -13.28
C MET A 294 -4.99 -10.09 -13.61
N SER A 295 -5.65 -11.09 -13.03
CA SER A 295 -5.39 -12.51 -13.33
C SER A 295 -5.68 -12.86 -14.79
N GLY A 296 -6.66 -12.19 -15.40
CA GLY A 296 -6.95 -12.29 -16.84
C GLY A 296 -5.82 -11.76 -17.73
N ILE A 297 -5.06 -10.76 -17.25
CA ILE A 297 -3.97 -10.11 -17.99
C ILE A 297 -2.63 -10.82 -17.73
N ASP A 298 -2.25 -10.96 -16.46
CA ASP A 298 -1.00 -11.60 -16.03
C ASP A 298 -1.22 -12.39 -14.73
N LYS A 299 -1.34 -13.71 -14.88
CA LYS A 299 -1.59 -14.65 -13.78
C LYS A 299 -0.44 -14.69 -12.78
N GLU A 300 0.81 -14.58 -13.24
CA GLU A 300 1.98 -14.71 -12.39
C GLU A 300 2.17 -13.45 -11.53
N ALA A 301 2.07 -12.27 -12.15
CA ALA A 301 2.14 -11.00 -11.44
C ALA A 301 0.99 -10.88 -10.43
N SER A 302 -0.22 -11.29 -10.80
CA SER A 302 -1.39 -11.24 -9.92
C SER A 302 -1.25 -12.15 -8.70
N ALA A 303 -0.72 -13.37 -8.88
CA ALA A 303 -0.46 -14.28 -7.77
C ALA A 303 0.61 -13.72 -6.80
N LYS A 304 1.67 -13.09 -7.33
CA LYS A 304 2.71 -12.43 -6.52
C LYS A 304 2.15 -11.25 -5.72
N ILE A 305 1.33 -10.42 -6.35
CA ILE A 305 0.68 -9.27 -5.69
C ILE A 305 -0.28 -9.74 -4.59
N LEU A 306 -1.09 -10.77 -4.87
CA LEU A 306 -2.00 -11.35 -3.88
C LEU A 306 -1.25 -11.95 -2.69
N ASN A 307 -0.16 -12.68 -2.92
CA ASN A 307 0.67 -13.23 -1.84
C ASN A 307 1.21 -12.12 -0.92
N ARG A 308 1.68 -11.01 -1.52
CA ARG A 308 2.14 -9.84 -0.76
C ARG A 308 1.03 -9.12 -0.02
N LEU A 309 -0.16 -9.05 -0.61
CA LEU A 309 -1.32 -8.46 0.05
C LEU A 309 -1.69 -9.23 1.34
N MET A 310 -1.50 -10.54 1.34
CA MET A 310 -1.69 -11.42 2.50
C MET A 310 -0.52 -11.43 3.49
N GLY A 311 0.53 -10.63 3.26
CA GLY A 311 1.70 -10.54 4.15
C GLY A 311 2.84 -11.50 3.83
N GLY A 312 2.81 -12.19 2.67
CA GLY A 312 3.96 -12.92 2.16
C GLY A 312 5.05 -11.95 1.67
N LYS A 313 6.32 -12.19 2.04
CA LYS A 313 7.47 -11.42 1.53
C LYS A 313 7.73 -11.76 0.05
#